data_AF-A0A4Q2L0B4-F1
#
_entry.id   AF-A0A4Q2L0B4-F1
#
_cell.length_a   1.000
_cell.length_b   1.000
_cell.length_c   1.000
_cell.angle_alpha   90.00
_cell.angle_beta   90.00
_cell.angle_gamma   90.00
#
_symmetry.space_group_name_H-M   'P 1'
#
loop_
_entity.id
_entity.type
_entity.pdbx_description
1 polymer ?
#
loop_
_entity_poly.entity_id
_entity_poly.type
_entity_poly.pdbx_seq_one_letter_code
_entity_poly.pdbx_strand_id
1 'polypeptide(L)'
;MGFDARFLELHAAMPRVSEADAATSVELDYVHFSVVLDTARRLARVTGVNVDGASLVELDRGGDDWQLDERIPADWQAGPAVYARNDLDRGHLVRRRDPVWGSPEVAARANAETFRYPNAAPQASGFNQSKELWLGLEDHVLAHASVNGMRLSVFTAPILAAGDPAYRGIRVPLRYWKIAAWNSGGELAAAGFVVDQAPLVDTSEARTPLPGEVPDLGPFRTFQVPVADVAALTKLEMPELVEADRLPKTIAAAGWRRLETSADLLL
;
A
#
# COMPACT_ATOMS: atom_id res chain seq x y z
N MET A 1 -16.52 -10.97 2.17
CA MET A 1 -15.83 -11.52 1.00
C MET A 1 -14.61 -10.64 0.79
N GLY A 2 -13.47 -11.25 0.50
CA GLY A 2 -12.19 -10.59 0.22
C GLY A 2 -12.24 -9.65 -0.99
N PHE A 3 -11.05 -9.34 -1.49
CA PHE A 3 -10.91 -8.70 -2.78
C PHE A 3 -11.56 -9.52 -3.91
N ASP A 4 -12.26 -8.85 -4.82
CA ASP A 4 -12.86 -9.41 -6.03
C ASP A 4 -12.12 -8.88 -7.27
N ALA A 5 -11.45 -9.80 -7.98
CA ALA A 5 -10.71 -9.52 -9.21
C ALA A 5 -11.61 -9.10 -10.39
N ARG A 6 -12.93 -9.29 -10.32
CA ARG A 6 -13.88 -8.85 -11.35
C ARG A 6 -14.72 -7.65 -10.94
N PHE A 7 -14.39 -7.02 -9.81
CA PHE A 7 -15.12 -5.88 -9.26
C PHE A 7 -15.28 -4.71 -10.25
N LEU A 8 -14.28 -4.52 -11.12
CA LEU A 8 -14.26 -3.49 -12.14
C LEU A 8 -15.07 -3.83 -13.40
N GLU A 9 -15.81 -4.95 -13.39
CA GLU A 9 -16.45 -5.56 -14.57
C GLU A 9 -15.45 -5.98 -15.65
N LEU A 10 -14.17 -5.92 -15.30
CA LEU A 10 -12.98 -6.35 -16.03
C LEU A 10 -12.14 -7.18 -15.05
N HIS A 11 -11.30 -8.06 -15.59
CA HIS A 11 -10.39 -8.84 -14.75
C HIS A 11 -9.17 -8.00 -14.35
N ALA A 12 -9.07 -7.67 -13.06
CA ALA A 12 -7.94 -7.00 -12.43
C ALA A 12 -7.56 -7.78 -11.16
N ALA A 13 -6.78 -8.84 -11.34
CA ALA A 13 -6.32 -9.67 -10.22
C ALA A 13 -5.31 -8.93 -9.32
N MET A 14 -5.24 -9.35 -8.06
CA MET A 14 -4.14 -8.93 -7.19
C MET A 14 -2.79 -9.36 -7.80
N PRO A 15 -1.75 -8.51 -7.68
CA PRO A 15 -0.39 -8.92 -7.95
C PRO A 15 -0.04 -10.23 -7.23
N ARG A 16 0.52 -11.20 -7.96
CA ARG A 16 0.78 -12.54 -7.45
C ARG A 16 2.21 -12.65 -6.92
N VAL A 17 2.37 -13.36 -5.81
CA VAL A 17 3.69 -13.75 -5.31
C VAL A 17 4.28 -14.85 -6.19
N SER A 18 5.59 -14.82 -6.39
CA SER A 18 6.29 -15.89 -7.11
C SER A 18 6.16 -17.23 -6.36
N GLU A 19 6.30 -18.35 -7.08
CA GLU A 19 6.27 -19.69 -6.48
C GLU A 19 7.33 -19.86 -5.37
N ALA A 20 8.49 -19.22 -5.53
CA ALA A 20 9.56 -19.23 -4.54
C ALA A 20 9.16 -18.55 -3.22
N ASP A 21 8.33 -17.51 -3.28
CA ASP A 21 7.88 -16.74 -2.11
C ASP A 21 6.57 -17.26 -1.52
N ALA A 22 5.81 -18.06 -2.28
CA ALA A 22 4.52 -18.62 -1.87
C ALA A 22 4.60 -19.47 -0.59
N ALA A 23 5.70 -20.21 -0.39
CA ALA A 23 5.92 -21.03 0.81
C ALA A 23 6.01 -20.21 2.12
N THR A 24 6.30 -18.91 2.00
CA THR A 24 6.42 -17.97 3.14
C THR A 24 5.28 -16.96 3.19
N SER A 25 4.23 -17.19 2.39
CA SER A 25 3.13 -16.24 2.26
C SER A 25 1.81 -16.87 2.69
N VAL A 26 0.96 -16.08 3.34
CA VAL A 26 -0.41 -16.48 3.69
C VAL A 26 -1.39 -15.43 3.22
N GLU A 27 -2.51 -15.87 2.65
CA GLU A 27 -3.58 -14.98 2.21
C GLU A 27 -4.65 -14.85 3.30
N LEU A 28 -5.05 -13.62 3.57
CA LEU A 28 -6.03 -13.27 4.58
C LEU A 28 -7.10 -12.40 3.94
N ASP A 29 -8.30 -12.95 3.83
CA ASP A 29 -9.47 -12.21 3.38
C ASP A 29 -10.10 -11.41 4.52
N TYR A 30 -10.49 -10.20 4.19
CA TYR A 30 -11.28 -9.28 5.00
C TYR A 30 -12.46 -8.78 4.16
N VAL A 31 -13.31 -7.92 4.69
CA VAL A 31 -14.44 -7.37 3.93
C VAL A 31 -13.92 -6.36 2.90
N HIS A 32 -14.10 -6.69 1.62
CA HIS A 32 -13.73 -5.89 0.45
C HIS A 32 -12.23 -5.75 0.18
N PHE A 33 -11.39 -6.41 0.98
CA PHE A 33 -9.95 -6.43 0.74
C PHE A 33 -9.32 -7.74 1.18
N SER A 34 -8.13 -8.00 0.64
CA SER A 34 -7.31 -9.16 1.01
C SER A 34 -5.87 -8.75 1.22
N VAL A 35 -5.14 -9.50 2.04
CA VAL A 35 -3.73 -9.30 2.35
C VAL A 35 -2.97 -10.58 2.06
N VAL A 36 -1.92 -10.50 1.25
CA VAL A 36 -0.91 -11.56 1.14
C VAL A 36 0.26 -11.19 2.05
N LEU A 37 0.33 -11.85 3.20
CA LEU A 37 1.29 -11.59 4.26
C LEU A 37 2.55 -12.45 4.08
N ASP A 38 3.73 -11.83 4.06
CA ASP A 38 5.00 -12.56 4.21
C ASP A 38 5.25 -12.84 5.69
N THR A 39 5.25 -14.11 6.08
CA THR A 39 5.37 -14.52 7.49
C THR A 39 6.78 -14.36 8.06
N ALA A 40 7.80 -14.33 7.20
CA ALA A 40 9.19 -14.12 7.61
C ALA A 40 9.51 -12.64 7.80
N ARG A 41 9.00 -11.77 6.92
CA ARG A 41 9.08 -10.32 7.01
C ARG A 41 8.06 -9.74 7.98
N ARG A 42 7.01 -10.50 8.27
CA ARG A 42 5.88 -10.14 9.14
C ARG A 42 5.08 -8.92 8.66
N LEU A 43 5.09 -8.72 7.34
CA LEU A 43 4.52 -7.55 6.63
C LEU A 43 3.89 -8.02 5.31
N ALA A 44 2.89 -7.30 4.82
CA ALA A 44 2.25 -7.64 3.55
C ALA A 44 3.24 -7.55 2.38
N ARG A 45 3.19 -8.54 1.48
CA ARG A 45 3.77 -8.44 0.13
C ARG A 45 2.88 -7.60 -0.78
N VAL A 46 1.57 -7.75 -0.60
CA VAL A 46 0.54 -6.99 -1.32
C VAL A 46 -0.75 -6.99 -0.50
N THR A 47 -1.43 -5.86 -0.50
CA THR A 47 -2.86 -5.78 -0.18
C THR A 47 -3.62 -5.42 -1.44
N GLY A 48 -4.88 -5.83 -1.53
CA GLY A 48 -5.79 -5.43 -2.60
C GLY A 48 -7.14 -5.06 -2.00
N VAL A 49 -7.67 -3.89 -2.32
CA VAL A 49 -8.98 -3.42 -1.87
C VAL A 49 -9.85 -3.01 -3.05
N ASN A 50 -11.12 -3.36 -3.00
CA ASN A 50 -12.15 -2.82 -3.89
C ASN A 50 -12.84 -1.62 -3.23
N VAL A 51 -12.96 -0.53 -3.97
CA VAL A 51 -13.63 0.70 -3.53
C VAL A 51 -14.84 0.94 -4.41
N ASP A 52 -16.04 0.88 -3.84
CA ASP A 52 -17.27 1.30 -4.51
C ASP A 52 -17.57 2.76 -4.18
N GLY A 53 -17.13 3.69 -5.04
CA GLY A 53 -17.30 5.12 -4.83
C GLY A 53 -18.75 5.58 -4.71
N ALA A 54 -19.69 4.86 -5.33
CA ALA A 54 -21.12 5.17 -5.29
C ALA A 54 -21.81 4.72 -3.99
N SER A 55 -21.19 3.79 -3.26
CA SER A 55 -21.78 3.14 -2.09
C SER A 55 -21.00 3.40 -0.81
N LEU A 56 -20.07 4.35 -0.81
CA LEU A 56 -19.27 4.74 0.36
C LEU A 56 -20.16 5.19 1.52
N VAL A 57 -19.77 4.78 2.73
CA VAL A 57 -20.45 5.14 3.98
C VAL A 57 -19.50 5.97 4.83
N GLU A 58 -19.97 7.13 5.28
CA GLU A 58 -19.24 7.93 6.26
C GLU A 58 -19.42 7.36 7.66
N LEU A 59 -18.31 6.98 8.29
CA LEU A 59 -18.26 6.51 9.66
C LEU A 59 -17.32 7.39 10.49
N ASP A 60 -17.83 7.86 11.62
CA ASP A 60 -17.04 8.58 12.61
C ASP A 60 -15.84 7.76 13.05
N ARG A 61 -14.72 8.44 13.31
CA ARG A 61 -13.52 7.76 13.82
C ARG A 61 -13.72 7.46 15.31
N GLY A 62 -14.16 6.24 15.61
CA GLY A 62 -14.40 5.76 16.99
C GLY A 62 -13.15 5.39 17.79
N GLY A 63 -11.95 5.47 17.19
CA GLY A 63 -10.66 5.11 17.79
C GLY A 63 -9.79 4.25 16.87
N ASP A 64 -8.51 4.08 17.21
CA ASP A 64 -7.55 3.24 16.48
C ASP A 64 -7.28 1.94 17.24
N ASP A 65 -8.23 1.00 17.22
CA ASP A 65 -8.15 -0.28 17.95
C ASP A 65 -7.39 -1.34 17.15
N TRP A 66 -6.07 -1.26 17.19
CA TRP A 66 -5.18 -2.20 16.49
C TRP A 66 -5.11 -3.56 17.17
N GLN A 67 -5.44 -4.61 16.42
CA GLN A 67 -5.48 -5.98 16.92
C GLN A 67 -4.64 -6.94 16.07
N LEU A 68 -4.07 -7.97 16.71
CA LEU A 68 -3.49 -9.09 15.99
C LEU A 68 -4.60 -9.84 15.23
N ASP A 69 -4.24 -10.48 14.12
CA ASP A 69 -5.13 -11.45 13.48
C ASP A 69 -4.93 -12.82 14.14
N GLU A 70 -5.97 -13.33 14.80
CA GLU A 70 -5.93 -14.60 15.55
C GLU A 70 -5.98 -15.83 14.64
N ARG A 71 -6.25 -15.67 13.34
CA ARG A 71 -6.23 -16.75 12.36
C ARG A 71 -4.83 -17.26 12.05
N ILE A 72 -3.80 -16.48 12.43
CA ILE A 72 -2.39 -16.78 12.20
C ILE A 72 -1.59 -16.67 13.51
N PRO A 73 -0.42 -17.34 13.61
CA PRO A 73 0.49 -17.17 14.73
C PRO A 73 0.86 -15.70 14.96
N ALA A 74 0.95 -15.31 16.24
CA ALA A 74 1.27 -13.93 16.63
C ALA A 74 2.65 -13.46 16.15
N ASP A 75 3.60 -14.39 16.00
CA ASP A 75 4.97 -14.14 15.53
C ASP A 75 5.09 -14.08 14.00
N TRP A 76 4.00 -14.28 13.25
CA TRP A 76 3.95 -14.08 11.79
C TRP A 76 3.62 -12.63 11.39
N GLN A 77 3.38 -11.76 12.38
CA GLN A 77 2.99 -10.36 12.19
C GLN A 77 3.83 -9.44 13.11
N ALA A 78 4.06 -8.20 12.69
CA ALA A 78 4.94 -7.26 13.41
C ALA A 78 4.44 -6.95 14.84
N GLY A 79 3.12 -6.85 15.01
CA GLY A 79 2.46 -6.65 16.31
C GLY A 79 2.81 -5.32 17.00
N PRO A 80 2.26 -5.07 18.21
CA PRO A 80 2.39 -3.78 18.90
C PRO A 80 3.82 -3.45 19.34
N ALA A 81 4.67 -4.44 19.59
CA ALA A 81 6.03 -4.24 20.09
C ALA A 81 6.92 -3.44 19.12
N VAL A 82 6.68 -3.58 17.81
CA VAL A 82 7.38 -2.82 16.77
C VAL A 82 7.08 -1.33 16.85
N TYR A 83 5.92 -0.91 17.36
CA TYR A 83 5.45 0.49 17.33
C TYR A 83 5.49 1.16 18.70
N ALA A 84 6.01 0.47 19.72
CA ALA A 84 5.97 0.97 21.10
C ALA A 84 7.15 1.93 21.37
N ARG A 85 6.87 3.17 21.78
CA ARG A 85 7.89 4.15 22.23
C ARG A 85 8.94 4.43 21.14
N ASN A 86 8.47 4.73 19.93
CA ASN A 86 9.28 5.18 18.80
C ASN A 86 8.42 6.09 17.91
N ASP A 87 9.04 6.61 16.85
CA ASP A 87 8.38 7.45 15.87
C ASP A 87 7.81 6.65 14.68
N LEU A 88 7.52 5.36 14.85
CA LEU A 88 6.88 4.54 13.82
C LEU A 88 5.38 4.45 14.08
N ASP A 89 4.61 4.96 13.13
CA ASP A 89 3.17 4.78 13.06
C ASP A 89 2.81 3.40 12.49
N ARG A 90 1.63 2.90 12.90
CA ARG A 90 0.95 1.77 12.27
C ARG A 90 0.32 2.25 10.96
N GLY A 91 1.13 2.35 9.93
CA GLY A 91 0.72 2.80 8.61
C GLY A 91 -0.23 1.80 7.96
N HIS A 92 -1.45 2.24 7.66
CA HIS A 92 -2.42 1.43 6.93
C HIS A 92 -1.94 1.18 5.49
N LEU A 93 -2.03 -0.07 5.03
CA LEU A 93 -1.80 -0.41 3.61
C LEU A 93 -3.09 -0.32 2.80
N VAL A 94 -4.16 -0.96 3.29
CA VAL A 94 -5.54 -0.62 2.94
C VAL A 94 -6.01 0.46 3.88
N ARG A 95 -6.36 1.63 3.35
CA ARG A 95 -6.84 2.73 4.20
C ARG A 95 -8.17 2.36 4.84
N ARG A 96 -8.39 2.94 6.02
CA ARG A 96 -9.62 2.81 6.78
C ARG A 96 -10.90 3.01 5.96
N ARG A 97 -10.95 4.01 5.06
CA ARG A 97 -12.16 4.38 4.30
C ARG A 97 -12.34 3.58 3.01
N ASP A 98 -11.28 3.01 2.44
CA ASP A 98 -11.33 2.35 1.13
C ASP A 98 -12.38 1.21 1.08
N PRO A 99 -12.47 0.31 2.07
CA PRO A 99 -13.43 -0.79 2.03
C PRO A 99 -14.81 -0.43 2.64
N VAL A 100 -15.05 0.82 3.04
CA VAL A 100 -16.22 1.22 3.84
C VAL A 100 -17.38 1.61 2.93
N TRP A 101 -18.02 0.60 2.35
CA TRP A 101 -19.16 0.77 1.47
C TRP A 101 -20.19 -0.37 1.66
N GLY A 102 -21.40 -0.19 1.14
CA GLY A 102 -22.49 -1.17 1.26
C GLY A 102 -23.39 -0.92 2.48
N SER A 103 -23.97 -1.96 3.08
CA SER A 103 -24.85 -1.79 4.25
C SER A 103 -24.05 -1.25 5.45
N PRO A 104 -24.67 -0.50 6.38
CA PRO A 104 -23.98 0.02 7.56
C PRO A 104 -23.22 -1.04 8.36
N GLU A 105 -23.78 -2.25 8.49
CA GLU A 105 -23.17 -3.37 9.19
C GLU A 105 -21.91 -3.90 8.46
N VAL A 106 -21.99 -4.00 7.13
CA VAL A 106 -20.86 -4.42 6.29
C VAL A 106 -19.75 -3.37 6.33
N ALA A 107 -20.12 -2.09 6.19
CA ALA A 107 -19.19 -0.97 6.22
C ALA A 107 -18.48 -0.83 7.58
N ALA A 108 -19.22 -0.99 8.69
CA ALA A 108 -18.66 -0.97 10.04
C ALA A 108 -17.67 -2.12 10.27
N ARG A 109 -18.01 -3.34 9.81
CA ARG A 109 -17.09 -4.49 9.88
C ARG A 109 -15.84 -4.27 9.03
N ALA A 110 -15.99 -3.79 7.80
CA ALA A 110 -14.87 -3.48 6.91
C ALA A 110 -13.91 -2.46 7.54
N ASN A 111 -14.46 -1.38 8.10
CA ASN A 111 -13.69 -0.37 8.84
C ASN A 111 -12.90 -1.00 9.99
N ALA A 112 -13.54 -1.82 10.82
CA ALA A 112 -12.87 -2.47 11.96
C ALA A 112 -11.74 -3.42 11.52
N GLU A 113 -11.94 -4.15 10.44
CA GLU A 113 -10.95 -5.10 9.92
C GLU A 113 -9.69 -4.42 9.34
N THR A 114 -9.76 -3.13 8.96
CA THR A 114 -8.56 -2.38 8.53
C THR A 114 -7.52 -2.20 9.65
N PHE A 115 -7.92 -2.35 10.92
CA PHE A 115 -7.04 -2.23 12.08
C PHE A 115 -6.37 -3.56 12.50
N ARG A 116 -6.24 -4.51 11.57
CA ARG A 116 -5.50 -5.77 11.80
C ARG A 116 -4.03 -5.58 11.44
N TYR A 117 -3.11 -6.07 12.29
CA TYR A 117 -1.66 -5.90 12.06
C TYR A 117 -1.13 -6.41 10.70
N PRO A 118 -1.71 -7.43 10.03
CA PRO A 118 -1.31 -7.78 8.67
C PRO A 118 -1.52 -6.65 7.65
N ASN A 119 -2.44 -5.71 7.92
CA ASN A 119 -2.68 -4.51 7.12
C ASN A 119 -1.80 -3.30 7.56
N ALA A 120 -0.91 -3.48 8.53
CA ALA A 120 -0.01 -2.43 9.02
C ALA A 120 1.41 -2.59 8.50
N ALA A 121 2.08 -1.46 8.25
CA ALA A 121 3.53 -1.42 8.09
C ALA A 121 4.14 -0.23 8.86
N PRO A 122 5.41 -0.33 9.33
CA PRO A 122 6.07 0.75 10.05
C PRO A 122 6.39 1.93 9.16
N GLN A 123 5.63 3.01 9.34
CA GLN A 123 5.80 4.26 8.62
C GLN A 123 6.32 5.31 9.61
N ALA A 124 7.38 6.04 9.27
CA ALA A 124 7.85 7.12 10.14
C ALA A 124 6.73 8.13 10.40
N SER A 125 6.62 8.72 11.58
CA SER A 125 5.52 9.62 11.93
C SER A 125 5.41 10.82 10.97
N GLY A 126 6.55 11.29 10.45
CA GLY A 126 6.62 12.27 9.36
C GLY A 126 6.05 11.78 8.01
N PHE A 127 6.08 10.46 7.74
CA PHE A 127 5.48 9.81 6.56
C PHE A 127 3.96 9.86 6.58
N ASN A 128 3.36 9.71 7.76
CA ASN A 128 1.90 9.75 7.92
C ASN A 128 1.38 11.20 8.05
N GLN A 129 2.26 12.14 8.44
CA GLN A 129 1.96 13.58 8.58
C GLN A 129 2.24 14.40 7.32
N SER A 130 2.92 13.85 6.30
CA SER A 130 3.05 14.47 4.97
C SER A 130 1.75 14.36 4.16
N LYS A 131 0.65 14.85 4.76
CA LYS A 131 -0.74 14.82 4.29
C LYS A 131 -0.96 15.31 2.86
N GLU A 132 0.04 15.88 2.20
CA GLU A 132 -0.15 16.59 0.93
C GLU A 132 0.03 15.69 -0.32
N LEU A 133 0.77 14.58 -0.25
CA LEU A 133 1.10 13.82 -1.48
C LEU A 133 0.68 12.35 -1.48
N TRP A 134 1.04 11.54 -0.48
CA TRP A 134 0.55 10.15 -0.42
C TRP A 134 -0.92 10.13 -0.03
N LEU A 135 -1.25 10.79 1.08
CA LEU A 135 -2.63 11.04 1.50
C LEU A 135 -3.38 11.90 0.48
N GLY A 136 -2.71 12.84 -0.19
CA GLY A 136 -3.30 13.68 -1.25
C GLY A 136 -3.63 12.93 -2.54
N LEU A 137 -2.78 11.99 -2.98
CA LEU A 137 -3.07 11.06 -4.07
C LEU A 137 -4.22 10.13 -3.71
N GLU A 138 -4.16 9.60 -2.49
CA GLU A 138 -5.17 8.79 -1.86
C GLU A 138 -6.54 9.49 -1.83
N ASP A 139 -6.57 10.73 -1.35
CA ASP A 139 -7.77 11.57 -1.30
C ASP A 139 -8.19 12.02 -2.69
N HIS A 140 -7.27 12.27 -3.61
CA HIS A 140 -7.61 12.61 -5.00
C HIS A 140 -8.28 11.44 -5.70
N VAL A 141 -7.71 10.23 -5.60
CA VAL A 141 -8.26 9.02 -6.20
C VAL A 141 -9.60 8.64 -5.56
N LEU A 142 -9.74 8.72 -4.23
CA LEU A 142 -11.03 8.49 -3.56
C LEU A 142 -12.05 9.59 -3.81
N ALA A 143 -11.67 10.86 -3.75
CA ALA A 143 -12.59 11.96 -4.00
C ALA A 143 -13.04 11.92 -5.45
N HIS A 144 -12.15 11.64 -6.40
CA HIS A 144 -12.52 11.44 -7.79
C HIS A 144 -13.47 10.24 -7.95
N ALA A 145 -13.18 9.11 -7.30
CA ALA A 145 -14.08 7.95 -7.34
C ALA A 145 -15.42 8.21 -6.66
N SER A 146 -15.45 8.89 -5.51
CA SER A 146 -16.68 9.22 -4.78
C SER A 146 -17.53 10.21 -5.56
N VAL A 147 -16.93 11.33 -6.02
CA VAL A 147 -17.63 12.37 -6.79
C VAL A 147 -18.21 11.81 -8.09
N ASN A 148 -17.52 10.87 -8.73
CA ASN A 148 -17.93 10.30 -10.01
C ASN A 148 -18.57 8.90 -9.89
N GLY A 149 -18.78 8.40 -8.68
CA GLY A 149 -19.32 7.05 -8.44
C GLY A 149 -18.48 5.91 -9.05
N MET A 150 -17.18 6.10 -9.25
CA MET A 150 -16.31 5.12 -9.90
C MET A 150 -15.95 3.97 -8.96
N ARG A 151 -15.82 2.79 -9.55
CA ARG A 151 -15.21 1.62 -8.90
C ARG A 151 -13.70 1.63 -9.10
N LEU A 152 -12.96 1.34 -8.04
CA LEU A 152 -11.51 1.20 -8.09
C LEU A 152 -11.07 -0.13 -7.48
N SER A 153 -9.97 -0.67 -7.98
CA SER A 153 -9.16 -1.66 -7.28
C SER A 153 -7.81 -1.03 -6.96
N VAL A 154 -7.44 -1.02 -5.68
CA VAL A 154 -6.19 -0.41 -5.22
C VAL A 154 -5.31 -1.47 -4.59
N PHE A 155 -4.05 -1.50 -4.99
CA PHE A 155 -3.04 -2.41 -4.47
C PHE A 155 -1.94 -1.61 -3.78
N THR A 156 -1.57 -2.00 -2.56
CA THR A 156 -0.57 -1.26 -1.76
C THR A 156 0.26 -2.21 -0.94
N ALA A 157 1.57 -1.96 -0.83
CA ALA A 157 2.43 -2.64 0.13
C ALA A 157 3.78 -1.91 0.30
N PRO A 158 4.55 -2.26 1.35
CA PRO A 158 5.97 -1.95 1.36
C PRO A 158 6.73 -2.68 0.24
N ILE A 159 7.87 -2.12 -0.17
CA ILE A 159 8.88 -2.85 -0.93
C ILE A 159 9.76 -3.58 0.10
N LEU A 160 9.72 -4.91 0.10
CA LEU A 160 10.44 -5.76 1.05
C LEU A 160 11.88 -5.98 0.57
N ALA A 161 12.72 -4.95 0.64
CA ALA A 161 14.10 -5.00 0.17
C ALA A 161 14.99 -5.84 1.09
N ALA A 162 16.00 -6.49 0.51
CA ALA A 162 16.96 -7.30 1.27
C ALA A 162 17.81 -6.46 2.26
N GLY A 163 18.07 -5.19 1.90
CA GLY A 163 18.86 -4.25 2.69
C GLY A 163 18.05 -3.43 3.70
N ASP A 164 16.76 -3.73 3.89
CA ASP A 164 15.94 -3.06 4.89
C ASP A 164 16.52 -3.23 6.30
N PRO A 165 16.65 -2.15 7.10
CA PRO A 165 17.29 -2.19 8.40
C PRO A 165 16.55 -3.09 9.39
N ALA A 166 17.30 -3.90 10.14
CA ALA A 166 16.74 -4.73 11.20
C ALA A 166 16.24 -3.86 12.35
N TYR A 167 15.04 -4.17 12.85
CA TYR A 167 14.43 -3.45 13.97
C TYR A 167 13.46 -4.38 14.70
N ARG A 168 13.71 -4.62 15.99
CA ARG A 168 12.81 -5.38 16.90
C ARG A 168 12.23 -6.68 16.30
N GLY A 169 13.07 -7.45 15.61
CA GLY A 169 12.69 -8.74 15.02
C GLY A 169 12.03 -8.67 13.64
N ILE A 170 11.89 -7.47 13.05
CA ILE A 170 11.50 -7.29 11.64
C ILE A 170 12.62 -6.55 10.88
N ARG A 171 12.39 -6.33 9.58
CA ARG A 171 13.18 -5.43 8.74
C ARG A 171 12.28 -4.29 8.25
N VAL A 172 12.59 -3.06 8.61
CA VAL A 172 11.73 -1.88 8.35
C VAL A 172 11.86 -1.50 6.87
N PRO A 173 10.76 -1.54 6.10
CA PRO A 173 10.81 -1.18 4.69
C PRO A 173 11.10 0.31 4.52
N LEU A 174 11.98 0.66 3.59
CA LEU A 174 12.32 2.06 3.32
C LEU A 174 11.44 2.70 2.23
N ARG A 175 10.69 1.87 1.49
CA ARG A 175 9.84 2.33 0.38
C ARG A 175 8.51 1.61 0.38
N TYR A 176 7.53 2.28 -0.21
CA TYR A 176 6.19 1.76 -0.45
C TYR A 176 5.81 1.95 -1.90
N TRP A 177 4.86 1.14 -2.35
CA TRP A 177 4.30 1.24 -3.67
C TRP A 177 2.78 1.20 -3.61
N LYS A 178 2.14 1.74 -4.65
CA LYS A 178 0.71 1.62 -4.88
C LYS A 178 0.39 1.56 -6.36
N ILE A 179 -0.65 0.81 -6.69
CA ILE A 179 -1.27 0.83 -8.01
C ILE A 179 -2.76 1.06 -7.82
N ALA A 180 -3.32 2.04 -8.53
CA ALA A 180 -4.77 2.20 -8.65
C ALA A 180 -5.19 1.70 -10.04
N ALA A 181 -6.23 0.89 -10.11
CA ALA A 181 -6.80 0.36 -11.34
C ALA A 181 -8.30 0.65 -11.42
N TRP A 182 -8.79 0.95 -12.62
CA TRP A 182 -10.18 1.30 -12.88
C TRP A 182 -10.62 0.86 -14.28
N ASN A 183 -11.94 0.81 -14.48
CA ASN A 183 -12.53 0.61 -15.79
C ASN A 183 -12.67 1.96 -16.49
N SER A 184 -12.04 2.11 -17.66
CA SER A 184 -12.12 3.28 -18.52
C SER A 184 -12.83 2.89 -19.81
N GLY A 185 -14.18 2.97 -19.79
CA GLY A 185 -14.99 2.72 -20.99
C GLY A 185 -14.91 1.29 -21.55
N GLY A 186 -14.72 0.29 -20.69
CA GLY A 186 -14.56 -1.12 -21.07
C GLY A 186 -13.10 -1.58 -21.20
N GLU A 187 -12.14 -0.68 -21.00
CA GLU A 187 -10.70 -0.99 -20.98
C GLU A 187 -10.13 -0.82 -19.57
N LEU A 188 -9.24 -1.74 -19.18
CA LEU A 188 -8.55 -1.63 -17.89
C LEU A 188 -7.53 -0.48 -17.98
N ALA A 189 -7.49 0.35 -16.94
CA ALA A 189 -6.54 1.43 -16.79
C ALA A 189 -5.86 1.32 -15.43
N ALA A 190 -4.57 1.64 -15.35
CA ALA A 190 -3.81 1.60 -14.11
C ALA A 190 -2.80 2.76 -14.01
N ALA A 191 -2.46 3.14 -12.79
CA ALA A 191 -1.38 4.08 -12.48
C ALA A 191 -0.57 3.62 -11.28
N GLY A 192 0.77 3.59 -11.43
CA GLY A 192 1.72 3.13 -10.43
C GLY A 192 2.46 4.26 -9.70
N PHE A 193 2.72 4.05 -8.42
CA PHE A 193 3.37 5.02 -7.54
C PHE A 193 4.39 4.36 -6.62
N VAL A 194 5.45 5.10 -6.31
CA VAL A 194 6.45 4.74 -5.28
C VAL A 194 6.68 5.93 -4.36
N VAL A 195 6.80 5.66 -3.07
CA VAL A 195 7.16 6.64 -2.04
C VAL A 195 8.41 6.16 -1.30
N ASP A 196 9.36 7.06 -1.11
CA ASP A 196 10.60 6.81 -0.35
C ASP A 196 10.53 7.48 1.03
N GLN A 197 10.63 6.68 2.10
CA GLN A 197 10.67 7.14 3.49
C GLN A 197 12.07 7.07 4.12
N ALA A 198 13.09 6.61 3.39
CA ALA A 198 14.43 6.39 3.93
C ALA A 198 15.00 7.58 4.74
N PRO A 199 14.80 8.85 4.33
CA PRO A 199 15.33 10.01 5.08
C PRO A 199 14.72 10.22 6.48
N LEU A 200 13.63 9.50 6.83
CA LEU A 200 12.87 9.71 8.07
C LEU A 200 12.96 8.55 9.05
N VAL A 201 13.47 7.41 8.58
CA VAL A 201 13.63 6.24 9.44
C VAL A 201 14.91 6.45 10.24
N ASP A 202 14.80 7.09 11.42
CA ASP A 202 15.90 7.11 12.38
C ASP A 202 16.13 5.68 12.88
N THR A 203 17.23 5.10 12.39
CA THR A 203 17.70 3.76 12.74
C THR A 203 18.85 3.85 13.73
N SER A 204 18.91 4.86 14.59
CA SER A 204 19.99 5.02 15.59
C SER A 204 20.10 3.86 16.59
N GLU A 205 19.04 3.05 16.79
CA GLU A 205 19.13 1.75 17.47
C GLU A 205 19.72 0.61 16.59
N ALA A 206 19.95 0.85 15.30
CA ALA A 206 20.28 -0.15 14.27
C ALA A 206 21.50 0.15 13.37
N ARG A 207 22.33 1.21 13.58
CA ARG A 207 23.58 1.38 12.81
C ARG A 207 24.79 1.93 13.57
N THR A 208 25.94 1.28 13.35
CA THR A 208 27.28 1.89 13.36
C THR A 208 27.63 2.30 11.91
N PRO A 209 28.10 3.52 11.61
CA PRO A 209 28.40 3.94 10.22
C PRO A 209 29.73 3.35 9.70
N LEU A 210 29.81 3.11 8.39
CA LEU A 210 31.07 2.80 7.68
C LEU A 210 31.70 4.10 7.13
N PRO A 211 33.03 4.21 7.05
CA PRO A 211 33.69 5.39 6.47
C PRO A 211 33.41 5.51 4.97
N GLY A 212 32.91 6.68 4.52
CA GLY A 212 32.71 6.99 3.10
C GLY A 212 31.26 7.21 2.65
N GLU A 213 30.31 7.37 3.57
CA GLU A 213 28.92 7.67 3.20
C GLU A 213 28.76 9.04 2.53
N VAL A 214 28.01 9.04 1.42
CA VAL A 214 27.69 10.22 0.59
C VAL A 214 26.52 10.99 1.23
N PRO A 215 26.50 12.34 1.23
CA PRO A 215 25.45 13.12 1.90
C PRO A 215 24.05 13.03 1.24
N ASP A 216 23.07 13.41 2.06
CA ASP A 216 21.65 13.03 2.06
C ASP A 216 20.78 13.60 0.93
N LEU A 217 19.79 12.82 0.48
CA LEU A 217 18.73 13.27 -0.43
C LEU A 217 17.56 13.81 0.42
N GLY A 218 17.30 15.12 0.30
CA GLY A 218 16.31 15.86 1.10
C GLY A 218 14.88 15.29 1.14
N PRO A 219 13.99 15.93 1.93
CA PRO A 219 12.75 15.32 2.43
C PRO A 219 11.73 14.97 1.33
N PHE A 220 11.11 13.79 1.47
CA PHE A 220 9.95 13.24 0.75
C PHE A 220 9.98 13.28 -0.80
N ARG A 221 9.86 12.11 -1.44
CA ARG A 221 9.57 12.03 -2.87
C ARG A 221 8.52 10.95 -3.15
N THR A 222 7.32 11.40 -3.56
CA THR A 222 6.34 10.56 -4.24
C THR A 222 6.64 10.61 -5.72
N PHE A 223 6.63 9.45 -6.36
CA PHE A 223 6.85 9.33 -7.79
C PHE A 223 5.68 8.61 -8.43
N GLN A 224 5.25 9.11 -9.59
CA GLN A 224 4.57 8.28 -10.56
C GLN A 224 5.63 7.47 -11.31
N VAL A 225 5.43 6.17 -11.40
CA VAL A 225 6.39 5.23 -11.98
C VAL A 225 5.68 4.28 -12.93
N PRO A 226 6.38 3.67 -13.90
CA PRO A 226 5.82 2.58 -14.68
C PRO A 226 5.39 1.44 -13.77
N VAL A 227 4.23 0.84 -14.02
CA VAL A 227 3.77 -0.34 -13.27
C VAL A 227 4.76 -1.51 -13.42
N ALA A 228 5.46 -1.60 -14.56
CA ALA A 228 6.54 -2.55 -14.78
C ALA A 228 7.71 -2.39 -13.79
N ASP A 229 8.02 -1.15 -13.37
CA ASP A 229 9.07 -0.90 -12.38
C ASP A 229 8.63 -1.35 -10.99
N VAL A 230 7.35 -1.17 -10.65
CA VAL A 230 6.77 -1.72 -9.41
C VAL A 230 6.87 -3.25 -9.41
N ALA A 231 6.50 -3.90 -10.51
CA ALA A 231 6.64 -5.35 -10.67
C ALA A 231 8.10 -5.81 -10.48
N ALA A 232 9.06 -5.10 -11.08
CA ALA A 232 10.48 -5.42 -10.95
C ALA A 232 11.01 -5.23 -9.51
N LEU A 233 10.64 -4.13 -8.84
CA LEU A 233 11.08 -3.83 -7.47
C LEU A 233 10.52 -4.82 -6.44
N THR A 234 9.27 -5.23 -6.63
CA THR A 234 8.53 -6.08 -5.69
C THR A 234 8.68 -7.57 -6.01
N LYS A 235 9.10 -7.90 -7.23
CA LYS A 235 9.12 -9.25 -7.81
C LYS A 235 7.73 -9.91 -7.83
N LEU A 236 6.67 -9.10 -7.86
CA LEU A 236 5.30 -9.56 -7.98
C LEU A 236 4.91 -9.66 -9.46
N GLU A 237 4.11 -10.66 -9.79
CA GLU A 237 3.57 -10.86 -11.13
C GLU A 237 2.25 -10.10 -11.29
N MET A 238 2.20 -9.17 -12.24
CA MET A 238 1.02 -8.34 -12.50
C MET A 238 0.89 -7.91 -13.97
N PRO A 239 0.96 -8.85 -14.94
CA PRO A 239 1.00 -8.50 -16.37
C PRO A 239 -0.21 -7.66 -16.81
N GLU A 240 -1.40 -7.94 -16.26
CA GLU A 240 -2.63 -7.22 -16.59
C GLU A 240 -2.56 -5.73 -16.20
N LEU A 241 -1.92 -5.42 -15.05
CA LEU A 241 -1.74 -4.04 -14.59
C LEU A 241 -0.63 -3.31 -15.35
N VAL A 242 0.41 -4.04 -15.77
CA VAL A 242 1.49 -3.50 -16.62
C VAL A 242 0.95 -3.10 -18.00
N GLU A 243 0.11 -3.95 -18.59
CA GLU A 243 -0.52 -3.67 -19.88
C GLU A 243 -1.50 -2.49 -19.82
N ALA A 244 -2.16 -2.31 -18.67
CA ALA A 244 -3.12 -1.25 -18.42
C ALA A 244 -2.51 0.10 -17.99
N ASP A 245 -1.18 0.21 -17.87
CA ASP A 245 -0.51 1.41 -17.37
C ASP A 245 -0.76 2.63 -18.26
N ARG A 246 -1.22 3.72 -17.63
CA ARG A 246 -1.53 4.98 -18.29
C ARG A 246 -0.33 5.92 -18.42
N LEU A 247 0.80 5.62 -17.78
CA LEU A 247 2.02 6.41 -17.95
C LEU A 247 2.56 6.26 -19.38
N PRO A 248 2.66 7.33 -20.19
CA PRO A 248 3.12 7.21 -21.57
C PRO A 248 4.54 6.63 -21.66
N LYS A 249 4.77 5.67 -22.57
CA LYS A 249 6.06 4.98 -22.73
C LYS A 249 7.26 5.92 -22.94
N THR A 250 7.04 7.04 -23.63
CA THR A 250 8.09 8.06 -23.85
C THR A 250 8.46 8.79 -22.56
N ILE A 251 7.49 9.01 -21.67
CA ILE A 251 7.72 9.61 -20.34
C ILE A 251 8.35 8.58 -19.40
N ALA A 252 7.85 7.34 -19.40
CA ALA A 252 8.43 6.22 -18.66
C ALA A 252 9.92 6.02 -18.97
N ALA A 253 10.31 6.11 -20.25
CA ALA A 253 11.71 5.99 -20.69
C ALA A 253 12.63 7.12 -20.16
N ALA A 254 12.07 8.26 -19.75
CA ALA A 254 12.84 9.36 -19.16
C ALA A 254 13.07 9.18 -17.65
N GLY A 255 12.46 8.16 -17.02
CA GLY A 255 12.62 7.82 -15.61
C GLY A 255 11.41 8.20 -14.74
N TRP A 256 11.57 8.02 -13.43
CA TRP A 256 10.49 8.24 -12.46
C TRP A 256 10.13 9.71 -12.35
N ARG A 257 8.84 10.00 -12.39
CA ARG A 257 8.35 11.37 -12.35
C ARG A 257 7.98 11.76 -10.94
N ARG A 258 8.76 12.67 -10.34
CA ARG A 258 8.44 13.24 -9.04
C ARG A 258 7.11 13.99 -9.14
N LEU A 259 6.24 13.74 -8.16
CA LEU A 259 4.98 14.47 -8.00
C LEU A 259 5.17 15.50 -6.88
N GLU A 260 4.80 16.74 -7.16
CA GLU A 260 4.71 17.82 -6.16
C GLU A 260 3.25 18.09 -5.79
N THR A 261 2.32 17.83 -6.71
CA THR A 261 0.86 17.95 -6.49
C THR A 261 0.07 16.86 -7.24
N SER A 262 -1.23 16.73 -6.96
CA SER A 262 -2.12 15.84 -7.74
C SER A 262 -2.32 16.30 -9.18
N ALA A 263 -2.14 17.59 -9.48
CA ALA A 263 -2.21 18.12 -10.84
C ALA A 263 -1.05 17.61 -11.73
N ASP A 264 0.00 17.06 -11.12
CA ASP A 264 1.05 16.41 -11.87
C ASP A 264 0.57 15.09 -12.48
N LEU A 265 -0.42 14.39 -11.93
CA LEU A 265 -0.77 13.02 -12.36
C LEU A 265 -1.10 12.89 -13.85
N LEU A 266 -0.56 11.84 -14.48
CA LEU A 266 -0.95 11.40 -15.82
C LEU A 266 -1.82 10.15 -15.71
N LEU A 267 -3.07 10.20 -16.19
CA LEU A 267 -4.07 9.14 -16.08
C LEU A 267 -4.68 8.81 -17.45
#